data_AF-A0A066YQJ1-F1
#
_entry.id   AF-A0A066YQJ1-F1
#
_cell.length_a   1.000
_cell.length_b   1.000
_cell.length_c   1.000
_cell.angle_alpha   90.00
_cell.angle_beta   90.00
_cell.angle_gamma   90.00
#
_symmetry.space_group_name_H-M   'P 1'
#
loop_
_entity.id
_entity.type
_entity.pdbx_description
1 polymer ?
#
loop_
_entity_poly.entity_id
_entity_poly.type
_entity_poly.pdbx_seq_one_letter_code
_entity_poly.pdbx_strand_id
1 'polypeptide(L)'
;MEPLQGQLRAGWPGSERVRAALDRFPALEYQRGVPQDGRCSYYLEPAGLTGELTAAVAGAGLAWVYSGDRYFDVLPAGASKGAAVRALAEKLNWPMDTVLVAGDSLNDLSLFRLGAHGVIVGGAEPALGAAVGDDPLVHRPDRPGAAGILAALRSLGWVGRGGRTPRRRHALVVAYHRPPRPGRRPARTASCRP
;
A
#
# COMPACT_ATOMS: atom_id res chain seq x y z
N MET A 1 -18.49 9.81 8.56
CA MET A 1 -17.15 9.29 8.22
C MET A 1 -16.97 8.00 9.00
N GLU A 2 -16.55 6.91 8.36
CA GLU A 2 -16.16 5.67 9.06
C GLU A 2 -15.09 6.02 10.12
N PRO A 3 -15.19 5.59 11.39
CA PRO A 3 -14.27 5.99 12.46
C PRO A 3 -12.78 5.79 12.11
N LEU A 4 -12.49 4.71 11.38
CA LEU A 4 -11.15 4.37 10.91
C LEU A 4 -10.59 5.36 9.89
N GLN A 5 -11.42 5.85 8.96
CA GLN A 5 -10.99 6.85 7.98
C GLN A 5 -10.71 8.19 8.65
N GLY A 6 -11.48 8.54 9.69
CA GLY A 6 -11.24 9.74 10.51
C GLY A 6 -9.87 9.69 11.20
N GLN A 7 -9.51 8.55 11.78
CA GLN A 7 -8.20 8.36 12.42
C GLN A 7 -7.03 8.50 11.43
N LEU A 8 -7.13 7.85 10.26
CA LEU A 8 -6.08 7.94 9.23
C LEU A 8 -5.96 9.34 8.60
N ARG A 9 -7.01 10.16 8.72
CA ARG A 9 -7.07 11.54 8.23
C ARG A 9 -6.84 12.58 9.33
N ALA A 10 -6.47 12.16 10.54
CA ALA A 10 -6.16 13.08 11.62
C ALA A 10 -5.06 14.07 11.17
N GLY A 11 -5.30 15.37 11.40
CA GLY A 11 -4.39 16.43 10.96
C GLY A 11 -4.48 16.82 9.48
N TRP A 12 -5.42 16.26 8.69
CA TRP A 12 -5.60 16.67 7.30
C TRP A 12 -6.21 18.09 7.21
N PRO A 13 -5.52 19.07 6.60
CA PRO A 13 -5.98 20.46 6.55
C PRO A 13 -7.02 20.72 5.43
N GLY A 14 -7.35 19.71 4.64
CA GLY A 14 -8.15 19.85 3.43
C GLY A 14 -7.29 20.11 2.19
N SER A 15 -7.76 19.65 1.03
CA SER A 15 -6.99 19.69 -0.21
C SER A 15 -6.71 21.11 -0.71
N GLU A 16 -7.60 22.07 -0.43
CA GLU A 16 -7.40 23.47 -0.81
C GLU A 16 -6.19 24.09 -0.11
N ARG A 17 -6.02 23.86 1.20
CA ARG A 17 -4.86 24.37 1.95
C ARG A 17 -3.55 23.74 1.49
N VAL A 18 -3.57 22.44 1.19
CA VAL A 18 -2.39 21.75 0.64
C VAL A 18 -2.02 22.32 -0.72
N ARG A 19 -3.01 22.52 -1.60
CA ARG A 19 -2.78 23.11 -2.92
C ARG A 19 -2.22 24.53 -2.83
N ALA A 20 -2.79 25.37 -1.97
CA ALA A 20 -2.28 26.72 -1.76
C ALA A 20 -0.83 26.73 -1.24
N ALA A 21 -0.47 25.82 -0.32
CA ALA A 21 0.88 25.71 0.19
C ALA A 21 1.91 25.23 -0.87
N LEU A 22 1.44 24.47 -1.86
CA LEU A 22 2.29 23.89 -2.90
C LEU A 22 2.24 24.64 -4.24
N ASP A 23 1.44 25.70 -4.35
CA ASP A 23 1.25 26.48 -5.58
C ASP A 23 2.55 27.11 -6.11
N ARG A 24 3.50 27.37 -5.21
CA ARG A 24 4.83 27.91 -5.56
C ARG A 24 5.75 26.93 -6.30
N PHE A 25 5.37 25.65 -6.43
CA PHE A 25 6.17 24.63 -7.09
C PHE A 25 5.63 24.36 -8.51
N PRO A 26 6.20 24.99 -9.57
CA PRO A 26 5.65 24.90 -10.92
C PRO A 26 5.78 23.50 -11.56
N ALA A 27 6.65 22.64 -11.01
CA ALA A 27 6.82 21.26 -11.46
C ALA A 27 5.66 20.34 -11.06
N LEU A 28 4.80 20.76 -10.12
CA LEU A 28 3.65 19.98 -9.68
C LEU A 28 2.44 20.21 -10.60
N GLU A 29 1.99 19.16 -11.26
CA GLU A 29 0.73 19.19 -12.01
C GLU A 29 -0.37 18.49 -11.22
N TYR A 30 -1.35 19.25 -10.72
CA TYR A 30 -2.44 18.66 -9.93
C TYR A 30 -3.34 17.72 -10.75
N GLN A 31 -3.53 16.49 -10.27
CA GLN A 31 -4.36 15.49 -10.96
C GLN A 31 -5.85 15.82 -10.81
N ARG A 32 -6.48 16.26 -11.90
CA ARG A 32 -7.93 16.47 -11.99
C ARG A 32 -8.64 15.16 -12.36
N GLY A 33 -9.84 14.95 -11.84
CA GLY A 33 -10.65 13.76 -12.16
C GLY A 33 -10.32 12.49 -11.37
N VAL A 34 -9.41 12.57 -10.39
CA VAL A 34 -9.19 11.51 -9.40
C VAL A 34 -9.79 11.90 -8.04
N PRO A 35 -10.16 10.95 -7.17
CA PRO A 35 -10.59 11.27 -5.81
C PRO A 35 -9.46 11.90 -4.99
N GLN A 36 -9.71 13.11 -4.47
CA GLN A 36 -8.78 13.95 -3.71
C GLN A 36 -9.22 14.09 -2.24
N ASP A 37 -9.82 13.02 -1.71
CA ASP A 37 -10.37 12.97 -0.35
C ASP A 37 -9.36 12.33 0.62
N GLY A 38 -8.79 13.15 1.51
CA GLY A 38 -7.69 12.76 2.40
C GLY A 38 -6.33 12.63 1.69
N ARG A 39 -6.17 13.27 0.53
CA ARG A 39 -5.00 13.20 -0.34
C ARG A 39 -4.97 14.38 -1.31
N CYS A 40 -3.78 14.82 -1.71
CA CYS A 40 -3.56 15.61 -2.92
C CYS A 40 -2.58 14.90 -3.84
N SER A 41 -3.05 14.48 -5.01
CA SER A 41 -2.24 13.79 -6.03
C SER A 41 -1.79 14.74 -7.13
N TYR A 42 -0.51 14.67 -7.47
CA TYR A 42 0.15 15.46 -8.52
C TYR A 42 0.92 14.54 -9.48
N TYR A 43 1.11 14.99 -10.72
CA TYR A 43 2.20 14.50 -11.57
C TYR A 43 3.45 15.32 -11.29
N LEU A 44 4.59 14.65 -11.24
CA LEU A 44 5.89 15.23 -10.97
C LEU A 44 6.97 14.38 -11.64
N GLU A 45 7.68 14.96 -12.60
CA GLU A 45 8.86 14.34 -13.21
C GLU A 45 9.96 14.14 -12.16
N PRO A 46 10.83 13.12 -12.27
CA PRO A 46 11.85 12.82 -11.25
C PRO A 46 12.75 14.00 -10.89
N ALA A 47 13.11 14.82 -11.87
CA ALA A 47 13.91 16.03 -11.67
C ALA A 47 13.22 17.10 -10.81
N GLY A 48 11.89 17.06 -10.71
CA GLY A 48 11.09 17.97 -9.88
C GLY A 48 10.96 17.53 -8.42
N LEU A 49 11.39 16.32 -8.05
CA LEU A 49 11.36 15.84 -6.66
C LEU A 49 12.54 16.45 -5.87
N THR A 50 12.37 17.70 -5.43
CA THR A 50 13.43 18.44 -4.74
C THR A 50 13.36 18.30 -3.22
N GLY A 51 14.50 18.52 -2.55
CA GLY A 51 14.57 18.63 -1.10
C GLY A 51 13.68 19.77 -0.56
N GLU A 52 13.55 20.87 -1.30
CA GLU A 52 12.67 21.98 -0.94
C GLU A 52 11.19 21.60 -0.96
N LEU A 53 10.75 20.89 -2.00
CA LEU A 53 9.37 20.40 -2.12
C LEU A 53 9.03 19.46 -0.96
N THR A 54 9.89 18.47 -0.73
CA THR A 54 9.67 17.47 0.34
C THR A 54 9.73 18.10 1.74
N ALA A 55 10.63 19.07 1.96
CA ALA A 55 10.68 19.85 3.19
C ALA A 55 9.45 20.75 3.40
N ALA A 56 8.90 21.34 2.34
CA ALA A 56 7.68 22.14 2.42
C ALA A 56 6.47 21.30 2.85
N VAL A 57 6.34 20.08 2.30
CA VAL A 57 5.29 19.14 2.73
C VAL A 57 5.49 18.73 4.19
N ALA A 58 6.71 18.37 4.58
CA ALA A 58 7.02 17.99 5.96
C ALA A 58 6.78 19.14 6.95
N GLY A 59 7.17 20.37 6.59
CA GLY A 59 6.95 21.58 7.40
C GLY A 59 5.48 21.94 7.58
N ALA A 60 4.61 21.50 6.67
CA ALA A 60 3.15 21.61 6.82
C ALA A 60 2.55 20.51 7.73
N GLY A 61 3.36 19.63 8.31
CA GLY A 61 2.88 18.50 9.12
C GLY A 61 2.20 17.43 8.28
N LEU A 62 2.64 17.24 7.03
CA LEU A 62 2.07 16.28 6.07
C LEU A 62 3.13 15.25 5.65
N ALA A 63 2.66 14.12 5.15
CA ALA A 63 3.50 13.10 4.52
C ALA A 63 3.42 13.23 3.01
N TRP A 64 4.43 12.69 2.32
CA TRP A 64 4.43 12.53 0.87
C TRP A 64 4.85 11.12 0.47
N VAL A 65 4.38 10.69 -0.70
CA VAL A 65 4.76 9.44 -1.36
C VAL A 65 5.06 9.74 -2.82
N TYR A 66 6.20 9.28 -3.31
CA TYR A 66 6.53 9.30 -4.73
C TYR A 66 6.52 7.88 -5.28
N SER A 67 5.92 7.68 -6.46
CA SER A 67 5.84 6.34 -7.06
C SER A 67 5.76 6.37 -8.58
N GLY A 68 6.23 5.28 -9.21
CA GLY A 68 6.17 5.07 -10.65
C GLY A 68 6.81 6.20 -11.46
N ASP A 69 7.88 6.80 -10.92
CA ASP A 69 8.64 7.91 -11.51
C ASP A 69 7.79 9.07 -12.02
N ARG A 70 6.60 9.27 -11.42
CA ARG A 70 5.64 10.24 -11.92
C ARG A 70 4.62 10.75 -10.90
N TYR A 71 4.22 9.92 -9.95
CA TYR A 71 3.10 10.22 -9.06
C TYR A 71 3.61 10.74 -7.71
N PHE A 72 3.25 11.98 -7.38
CA PHE A 72 3.54 12.59 -6.07
C PHE A 72 2.23 12.79 -5.31
N ASP A 73 2.07 12.04 -4.23
CA ASP A 73 0.90 12.11 -3.35
C ASP A 73 1.25 12.80 -2.04
N VAL A 74 0.47 13.79 -1.64
CA VAL A 74 0.52 14.42 -0.32
C VAL A 74 -0.62 13.91 0.53
N LEU A 75 -0.30 13.51 1.75
CA LEU A 75 -1.16 12.75 2.65
C LEU A 75 -1.06 13.32 4.07
N PRO A 76 -2.02 13.02 4.96
CA PRO A 76 -1.86 13.26 6.40
C PRO A 76 -0.56 12.64 6.92
N ALA A 77 0.15 13.26 7.87
CA ALA A 77 1.46 12.78 8.34
C ALA A 77 1.49 11.31 8.80
N GLY A 78 0.41 10.84 9.44
CA GLY A 78 0.30 9.45 9.90
C GLY A 78 -0.19 8.47 8.83
N ALA A 79 -0.63 8.95 7.66
CA ALA A 79 -1.24 8.12 6.63
C ALA A 79 -0.18 7.37 5.82
N SER A 80 -0.27 6.04 5.83
CA SER A 80 0.52 5.14 4.99
C SER A 80 -0.24 3.84 4.75
N LYS A 81 0.20 3.03 3.78
CA LYS A 81 -0.33 1.68 3.57
C LYS A 81 -0.20 0.84 4.85
N GLY A 82 0.95 0.92 5.52
CA GLY A 82 1.19 0.29 6.81
C GLY A 82 0.21 0.74 7.90
N ALA A 83 0.05 2.05 8.11
CA ALA A 83 -0.87 2.58 9.11
C ALA A 83 -2.33 2.15 8.86
N ALA A 84 -2.76 2.11 7.60
CA ALA A 84 -4.09 1.65 7.24
C ALA A 84 -4.30 0.16 7.57
N VAL A 85 -3.33 -0.71 7.25
CA VAL A 85 -3.40 -2.13 7.58
C VAL A 85 -3.38 -2.35 9.09
N ARG A 86 -2.51 -1.65 9.82
CA ARG A 86 -2.46 -1.72 11.29
C ARG A 86 -3.80 -1.36 11.93
N ALA A 87 -4.34 -0.21 11.57
CA ALA A 87 -5.59 0.27 12.15
C ALA A 87 -6.79 -0.63 11.77
N LEU A 88 -6.78 -1.23 10.57
CA LEU A 88 -7.78 -2.23 10.18
C LEU A 88 -7.65 -3.52 11.02
N ALA A 89 -6.43 -4.02 11.20
CA ALA A 89 -6.18 -5.23 11.97
C ALA A 89 -6.53 -5.03 13.45
N GLU A 90 -6.22 -3.88 14.04
CA GLU A 90 -6.64 -3.50 15.39
C GLU A 90 -8.17 -3.49 15.51
N LYS A 91 -8.87 -2.83 14.57
CA LYS A 91 -10.35 -2.80 14.55
C LYS A 91 -10.98 -4.19 14.47
N LEU A 92 -10.33 -5.12 13.77
CA LEU A 92 -10.82 -6.48 13.55
C LEU A 92 -10.21 -7.52 14.51
N ASN A 93 -9.38 -7.09 15.46
CA ASN A 93 -8.63 -7.94 16.38
C ASN A 93 -7.83 -9.04 15.67
N TRP A 94 -7.12 -8.69 14.59
CA TRP A 94 -6.22 -9.58 13.86
C TRP A 94 -4.79 -9.46 14.38
N PRO A 95 -4.22 -10.53 14.95
CA PRO A 95 -2.79 -10.60 15.25
C PRO A 95 -1.95 -10.42 13.98
N MET A 96 -0.84 -9.67 14.06
CA MET A 96 0.01 -9.38 12.88
C MET A 96 0.61 -10.63 12.23
N ASP A 97 0.87 -11.68 13.02
CA ASP A 97 1.35 -12.99 12.53
C ASP A 97 0.28 -13.76 11.71
N THR A 98 -0.97 -13.30 11.70
CA THR A 98 -2.04 -13.80 10.81
C THR A 98 -2.26 -12.95 9.57
N VAL A 99 -1.52 -11.85 9.44
CA VAL A 99 -1.62 -10.92 8.31
C VAL A 99 -0.48 -11.18 7.33
N LEU A 100 -0.82 -11.18 6.04
CA LEU A 100 0.17 -11.19 4.96
C LEU A 100 0.01 -9.93 4.11
N VAL A 101 1.11 -9.21 3.95
CA VAL A 101 1.22 -8.04 3.08
C VAL A 101 2.07 -8.36 1.86
N ALA A 102 1.83 -7.66 0.76
CA ALA A 102 2.62 -7.82 -0.46
C ALA A 102 2.95 -6.45 -1.05
N GLY A 103 4.15 -6.33 -1.61
CA GLY A 103 4.64 -5.11 -2.23
C GLY A 103 5.61 -5.36 -3.38
N ASP A 104 5.73 -4.38 -4.25
CA ASP A 104 6.59 -4.42 -5.44
C ASP A 104 7.46 -3.16 -5.60
N SER A 105 7.15 -2.06 -4.92
CA SER A 105 7.87 -0.79 -5.04
C SER A 105 8.11 -0.12 -3.68
N LEU A 106 8.96 0.92 -3.65
CA LEU A 106 9.35 1.56 -2.38
C LEU A 106 8.17 2.16 -1.59
N ASN A 107 7.06 2.50 -2.26
CA ASN A 107 5.85 2.99 -1.58
C ASN A 107 5.16 1.92 -0.69
N ASP A 108 5.53 0.65 -0.84
CA ASP A 108 5.05 -0.46 -0.02
C ASP A 108 5.88 -0.68 1.25
N LEU A 109 7.03 0.00 1.41
CA LEU A 109 7.97 -0.20 2.52
C LEU A 109 7.28 -0.13 3.90
N SER A 110 6.28 0.74 4.05
CA SER A 110 5.51 0.86 5.30
C SER A 110 4.79 -0.43 5.72
N LEU A 111 4.43 -1.31 4.78
CA LEU A 111 3.79 -2.60 5.05
C LEU A 111 4.75 -3.58 5.74
N PHE A 112 6.02 -3.56 5.35
CA PHE A 112 7.05 -4.46 5.86
C PHE A 112 7.54 -4.08 7.27
N ARG A 113 7.12 -2.92 7.80
CA ARG A 113 7.43 -2.46 9.16
C ARG A 113 6.36 -2.86 10.19
N LEU A 114 5.39 -3.67 9.80
CA LEU A 114 4.26 -4.05 10.65
C LEU A 114 4.55 -5.24 11.57
N GLY A 115 5.59 -6.03 11.31
CA GLY A 115 5.78 -7.34 11.94
C GLY A 115 4.79 -8.40 11.44
N ALA A 116 4.20 -8.18 10.26
CA ALA A 116 3.36 -9.14 9.55
C ALA A 116 4.20 -10.00 8.60
N HIS A 117 3.65 -11.10 8.09
CA HIS A 117 4.28 -11.82 6.99
C HIS A 117 4.33 -10.92 5.74
N GLY A 118 5.51 -10.78 5.14
CA GLY A 118 5.70 -9.94 3.95
C GLY A 118 5.96 -10.76 2.69
N VAL A 119 5.54 -10.26 1.54
CA VAL A 119 5.90 -10.82 0.24
C VAL A 119 6.44 -9.71 -0.66
N ILE A 120 7.72 -9.79 -1.01
CA ILE A 120 8.28 -9.01 -2.11
C ILE A 120 8.13 -9.88 -3.36
N VAL A 121 7.19 -9.51 -4.24
CA VAL A 121 6.86 -10.35 -5.41
C VAL A 121 7.97 -10.32 -6.46
N GLY A 122 8.06 -11.36 -7.28
CA GLY A 122 9.02 -11.41 -8.39
C GLY A 122 8.88 -10.20 -9.32
N GLY A 123 10.01 -9.60 -9.68
CA GLY A 123 10.04 -8.37 -10.49
C GLY A 123 9.82 -7.08 -9.70
N ALA A 124 9.83 -7.11 -8.36
CA ALA A 124 9.84 -5.92 -7.53
C ALA A 124 11.09 -5.06 -7.76
N GLU A 125 10.95 -3.76 -7.50
CA GLU A 125 12.05 -2.80 -7.55
C GLU A 125 13.16 -3.18 -6.54
N PRO A 126 14.43 -3.21 -6.96
CA PRO A 126 15.55 -3.51 -6.06
C PRO A 126 15.61 -2.61 -4.82
N ALA A 127 15.15 -1.36 -4.96
CA ALA A 127 15.07 -0.39 -3.86
C ALA A 127 14.19 -0.87 -2.70
N LEU A 128 13.08 -1.55 -2.98
CA LEU A 128 12.23 -2.11 -1.92
C LEU A 128 12.96 -3.23 -1.17
N GLY A 129 13.58 -4.16 -1.91
CA GLY A 129 14.34 -5.27 -1.32
C GLY A 129 15.49 -4.78 -0.43
N ALA A 130 16.25 -3.80 -0.92
CA ALA A 130 17.35 -3.19 -0.16
C ALA A 130 16.86 -2.48 1.11
N ALA A 131 15.72 -1.76 1.03
CA ALA A 131 15.17 -1.02 2.17
C ALA A 131 14.54 -1.94 3.25
N VAL A 132 14.03 -3.11 2.85
CA VAL A 132 13.49 -4.11 3.77
C VAL A 132 14.61 -4.91 4.45
N GLY A 133 15.72 -5.16 3.74
CA GLY A 133 16.84 -5.94 4.26
C GLY A 133 16.50 -7.41 4.46
N ASP A 134 17.26 -8.11 5.30
CA ASP A 134 17.08 -9.53 5.60
C ASP A 134 16.12 -9.75 6.76
N ASP A 135 14.82 -9.61 6.48
CA ASP A 135 13.75 -9.92 7.43
C ASP A 135 13.25 -11.39 7.26
N PRO A 136 13.28 -12.22 8.32
CA PRO A 136 12.84 -13.61 8.27
C PRO A 136 11.33 -13.80 8.06
N LEU A 137 10.50 -12.78 8.31
CA LEU A 137 9.06 -12.80 8.03
C LEU A 137 8.75 -12.50 6.56
N VAL A 138 9.76 -12.11 5.77
CA VAL A 138 9.59 -11.68 4.39
C VAL A 138 9.96 -12.79 3.41
N HIS A 139 8.99 -13.18 2.59
CA HIS A 139 9.14 -14.14 1.51
C HIS A 139 9.48 -13.43 0.20
N ARG A 140 10.40 -14.01 -0.58
CA ARG A 140 10.89 -13.47 -1.85
C ARG A 140 10.76 -14.50 -2.99
N PRO A 141 9.53 -14.83 -3.42
CA PRO A 141 9.33 -15.77 -4.52
C PRO A 141 9.72 -15.15 -5.87
N ASP A 142 10.34 -15.93 -6.75
CA ASP A 142 10.67 -15.49 -8.14
C ASP A 142 9.43 -15.16 -8.98
N ARG A 143 8.24 -15.60 -8.54
CA ARG A 143 6.99 -15.42 -9.30
C ARG A 143 6.41 -14.01 -9.12
N PRO A 144 5.96 -13.35 -10.20
CA PRO A 144 5.40 -12.01 -10.12
C PRO A 144 3.97 -11.98 -9.58
N GLY A 145 3.60 -10.83 -9.02
CA GLY A 145 2.24 -10.49 -8.60
C GLY A 145 1.53 -11.58 -7.79
N ALA A 146 0.30 -11.89 -8.17
CA ALA A 146 -0.54 -12.87 -7.46
C ALA A 146 0.08 -14.28 -7.37
N ALA A 147 0.92 -14.67 -8.32
CA ALA A 147 1.57 -15.97 -8.31
C ALA A 147 2.66 -16.04 -7.22
N GLY A 148 3.34 -14.92 -6.94
CA GLY A 148 4.26 -14.79 -5.80
C GLY A 148 3.52 -14.86 -4.47
N ILE A 149 2.42 -14.10 -4.34
CA ILE A 149 1.57 -14.12 -3.14
C ILE A 149 1.06 -15.53 -2.84
N LEU A 150 0.55 -16.24 -3.85
CA LEU A 150 0.09 -17.63 -3.69
C LEU A 150 1.21 -18.59 -3.29
N ALA A 151 2.44 -18.38 -3.78
CA ALA A 151 3.59 -19.19 -3.38
C ALA A 151 3.89 -19.01 -1.89
N ALA A 152 3.89 -17.78 -1.38
CA ALA A 152 4.09 -17.48 0.03
C ALA A 152 2.97 -18.05 0.92
N LEU A 153 1.71 -17.88 0.52
CA LEU A 153 0.57 -18.47 1.24
C LEU A 153 0.65 -20.00 1.33
N ARG A 154 1.22 -20.66 0.31
CA ARG A 154 1.46 -22.11 0.31
C ARG A 154 2.65 -22.50 1.19
N SER A 155 3.74 -21.73 1.20
CA SER A 155 4.90 -22.01 2.09
C SER A 155 4.54 -21.84 3.56
N LEU A 156 3.64 -20.90 3.87
CA LEU A 156 3.10 -20.70 5.22
C LEU A 156 2.05 -21.74 5.62
N GLY A 157 1.59 -22.60 4.70
CA GLY A 157 0.53 -23.57 4.96
C GLY A 157 -0.87 -22.96 5.12
N TRP A 158 -1.05 -21.67 4.83
CA TRP A 158 -2.35 -20.98 4.93
C TRP A 158 -3.31 -21.40 3.82
N VAL A 159 -2.76 -21.77 2.66
CA VAL A 159 -3.49 -22.31 1.52
C VAL A 159 -2.96 -23.70 1.17
N GLY A 160 -3.82 -24.71 1.26
CA GLY A 160 -3.47 -26.09 0.92
C GLY A 160 -3.15 -26.29 -0.57
N ARG A 161 -2.22 -27.21 -0.85
CA ARG A 161 -1.98 -27.75 -2.20
C ARG A 161 -3.01 -28.84 -2.49
N GLY A 162 -4.28 -28.46 -2.69
CA GLY A 162 -5.36 -29.38 -3.13
C GLY A 162 -5.33 -30.78 -2.49
N GLY A 163 -5.74 -30.89 -1.22
CA GLY A 163 -5.83 -32.16 -0.51
C GLY A 163 -6.80 -32.09 0.67
N ARG A 164 -7.42 -33.23 1.00
CA ARG A 164 -8.47 -33.45 2.05
C ARG A 164 -7.95 -33.30 3.49
N THR A 165 -7.10 -32.33 3.78
CA THR A 165 -6.72 -32.00 5.17
C THR A 165 -7.76 -31.09 5.82
N PRO A 166 -8.02 -31.19 7.15
CA PRO A 166 -8.97 -30.33 7.83
C PRO A 166 -8.53 -28.87 7.64
N ARG A 167 -9.31 -28.10 6.88
CA ARG A 167 -9.00 -26.72 6.57
C ARG A 167 -9.19 -25.88 7.82
N ARG A 168 -8.11 -25.30 8.37
CA ARG A 168 -8.25 -24.06 9.15
C ARG A 168 -8.94 -23.05 8.23
N ARG A 169 -10.13 -22.60 8.62
CA ARG A 169 -10.91 -21.61 7.86
C ARG A 169 -10.28 -20.25 8.12
N HIS A 170 -9.43 -19.79 7.21
CA HIS A 170 -8.93 -18.42 7.20
C HIS A 170 -9.92 -17.55 6.41
N ALA A 171 -10.36 -16.44 6.98
CA ALA A 171 -11.05 -15.42 6.22
C ALA A 171 -10.00 -14.62 5.43
N LEU A 172 -10.02 -14.71 4.09
CA LEU A 172 -9.13 -13.93 3.24
C LEU A 172 -9.81 -12.61 2.89
N VAL A 173 -9.28 -11.51 3.43
CA VAL A 173 -9.64 -10.16 3.00
C VAL A 173 -8.54 -9.64 2.10
N VAL A 174 -8.87 -9.35 0.83
CA VAL A 174 -7.93 -8.77 -0.13
C VAL A 174 -8.28 -7.30 -0.34
N ALA A 175 -7.36 -6.40 0.01
CA ALA A 175 -7.49 -4.98 -0.25
C ALA A 175 -6.61 -4.58 -1.46
N TYR A 176 -7.17 -3.81 -2.38
CA TYR A 176 -6.44 -3.25 -3.53
C TYR A 176 -6.44 -1.73 -3.46
N HIS A 177 -5.29 -1.10 -3.69
CA HIS A 177 -5.17 0.36 -3.74
C HIS A 177 -5.54 0.95 -5.12
N ARG A 178 -5.71 0.10 -6.15
CA ARG A 178 -6.19 0.48 -7.49
C ARG A 178 -7.19 -0.57 -7.96
N PRO A 179 -8.35 -0.18 -8.54
CA PRO A 179 -9.21 -1.16 -9.19
C PRO A 179 -8.42 -1.87 -10.30
N PRO A 180 -8.62 -3.19 -10.50
CA PRO A 180 -8.02 -3.88 -11.64
C PRO A 180 -8.39 -3.14 -12.93
N ARG A 181 -7.41 -2.94 -13.82
CA ARG A 181 -7.64 -2.23 -15.09
C ARG A 181 -8.87 -2.85 -15.79
N PRO A 182 -9.87 -2.06 -16.20
CA PRO A 182 -10.98 -2.57 -16.99
C PRO A 182 -10.40 -3.14 -18.29
N GLY A 183 -10.52 -4.46 -18.49
CA GLY A 183 -10.03 -5.13 -19.70
C GLY A 183 -9.40 -6.50 -19.48
N ARG A 184 -8.95 -6.85 -18.26
CA ARG A 184 -8.64 -8.25 -17.91
C ARG A 184 -9.77 -8.82 -17.06
N ARG A 185 -10.54 -9.74 -17.65
CA ARG A 185 -11.56 -10.52 -16.94
C ARG A 185 -10.97 -11.05 -15.62
N PRO A 186 -11.60 -10.82 -14.47
CA PRO A 186 -11.24 -11.57 -13.27
C PRO A 186 -11.43 -13.06 -13.58
N ALA A 187 -10.39 -13.87 -13.30
CA ALA A 187 -10.53 -15.31 -13.31
C ALA A 187 -11.68 -15.68 -12.36
N ARG A 188 -12.58 -16.51 -12.87
CA ARG A 188 -13.85 -16.93 -12.24
C ARG A 188 -13.70 -17.10 -10.72
N THR A 189 -14.52 -16.38 -9.98
CA THR A 189 -14.81 -16.68 -8.57
C THR A 189 -15.40 -18.09 -8.50
N ALA A 190 -14.61 -19.04 -7.99
CA ALA A 190 -15.15 -20.32 -7.56
C ALA A 190 -15.92 -20.09 -6.25
N SER A 191 -17.22 -19.81 -6.37
CA SER A 191 -18.17 -19.88 -5.28
C SER A 191 -18.32 -21.34 -4.85
N CYS A 192 -17.69 -21.73 -3.74
CA CYS A 192 -18.17 -22.86 -2.95
C CYS A 192 -19.09 -22.29 -1.86
N ARG A 193 -20.40 -22.39 -2.10
CA ARG A 193 -21.44 -22.28 -1.07
C ARG A 193 -21.52 -23.61 -0.28
N PRO A 194 -22.09 -23.59 0.95
CA PRO A 194 -21.77 -24.51 2.05
C PRO A 194 -21.98 -25.99 1.76
#